data_AF-W0AF52-F1
#
_entry.id   AF-W0AF52-F1
#
_cell.length_a   1.000
_cell.length_b   1.000
_cell.length_c   1.000
_cell.angle_alpha   90.00
_cell.angle_beta   90.00
_cell.angle_gamma   90.00
#
_symmetry.space_group_name_H-M   'P 1'
#
loop_
_entity.id
_entity.type
_entity.pdbx_description
1 polymer ?
#
loop_
_entity_poly.entity_id
_entity_poly.type
_entity_poly.pdbx_seq_one_letter_code
_entity_poly.pdbx_strand_id
1 'polypeptide(L)'
;MIAFDRPIPDAPIPPLPDFPIPFPGLPQFERRPRFEFERPVHLNIRYGPAKVRVLVMSDGSAYDTASGFSLGLALQDAFDPSHPDHPSYARFEFVRAHRNNAAGVTPGYDDFHFNPGSLDDFDELWLFGYTPGNPYLSAGEIDEIHTFMDAGGGVLAMGDHEDLGLGLCGGIQRVRSMRKWWFDFPAPPAGMERAPDNADLTRNDTQQPAFPGGPPNGGSESDGAPQPIHPNYRFGHRLWRPWGRYKFPHQVLCGPRGAIKVLPDHPHEGDCIKPNAAFANEYPGGVEVDIVAHGHNVVGRTKSGYTITDDRAFGLIGAWDGHKPAANRGRVLVDSTWHHWFNVNLSGLRAENGDEYKDILAYFRNVAVWLAPKERQDRMKKAGQLIILAIPHFVERAATLRRIRPELIYVIGIEARDALGRIAPQCQSAAWFIDIVSPHLPRHIIELIEKPRLDLPFDPFEAAAIDIYATTVFGGIVNAIAVRANEVGLESLEKIQDDLDRIAAAGAKAGLEQARRMLDASQKRLAPFTEAGEPKTQRACEPESVA
;
A
#
# COMPACT_ATOMS: atom_id res chain seq x y z
N MET A 1 -14.28 -38.64 -5.29
CA MET A 1 -13.22 -39.25 -4.47
C MET A 1 -12.59 -40.39 -5.26
N ILE A 2 -11.43 -40.14 -5.88
CA ILE A 2 -10.60 -41.17 -6.51
C ILE A 2 -9.27 -41.10 -5.76
N ALA A 3 -8.95 -42.17 -5.02
CA ALA A 3 -7.75 -42.28 -4.21
C ALA A 3 -6.56 -42.64 -5.08
N PHE A 4 -5.49 -41.83 -5.03
CA PHE A 4 -4.18 -42.17 -5.54
C PHE A 4 -3.33 -42.67 -4.38
N ASP A 5 -3.29 -43.99 -4.21
CA ASP A 5 -2.51 -44.66 -3.19
C ASP A 5 -1.55 -45.63 -3.88
N ARG A 6 -0.45 -45.10 -4.43
CA ARG A 6 0.76 -45.87 -4.75
C ARG A 6 2.01 -44.99 -4.56
N PRO A 7 3.00 -45.40 -3.75
CA PRO A 7 4.28 -44.74 -3.71
C PRO A 7 5.00 -44.94 -5.05
N ILE A 8 5.60 -43.86 -5.56
CA ILE A 8 6.53 -43.91 -6.70
C ILE A 8 7.80 -44.60 -6.20
N PRO A 9 8.33 -45.64 -6.88
CA PRO A 9 9.58 -46.27 -6.47
C PRO A 9 10.76 -45.32 -6.69
N ASP A 10 11.62 -45.20 -5.68
CA ASP A 10 12.90 -44.49 -5.74
C ASP A 10 13.83 -45.19 -6.74
N ALA A 11 13.74 -44.80 -8.01
CA ALA A 11 14.75 -45.11 -9.00
C ALA A 11 15.86 -44.05 -8.92
N PRO A 12 17.15 -44.44 -8.80
CA PRO A 12 18.24 -43.48 -8.82
C PRO A 12 18.26 -42.74 -10.15
N ILE A 13 18.18 -41.41 -10.08
CA ILE A 13 18.27 -40.52 -11.23
C ILE A 13 19.68 -40.69 -11.83
N PRO A 14 19.81 -41.07 -13.12
CA PRO A 14 21.12 -41.16 -13.75
C PRO A 14 21.78 -39.77 -13.77
N PRO A 15 23.10 -39.67 -13.60
CA PRO A 15 23.80 -38.40 -13.68
C PRO A 15 23.50 -37.73 -15.02
N LEU A 16 23.15 -36.45 -14.99
CA LEU A 16 22.96 -35.65 -16.19
C LEU A 16 24.25 -35.69 -17.03
N PRO A 17 24.17 -35.90 -18.35
CA PRO A 17 25.34 -35.82 -19.20
C PRO A 17 25.95 -34.41 -19.13
N ASP A 18 27.28 -34.33 -19.10
CA ASP A 18 28.01 -33.07 -19.17
C ASP A 18 27.58 -32.31 -20.43
N PHE A 19 26.80 -31.24 -20.25
CA PHE A 19 26.47 -30.35 -21.33
C PHE A 19 27.75 -29.59 -21.73
N PRO A 20 28.20 -29.67 -23.00
CA PRO A 20 29.31 -28.85 -23.46
C PRO A 20 28.87 -27.38 -23.36
N ILE A 21 29.52 -26.64 -22.46
CA ILE A 21 29.31 -25.20 -22.24
C ILE A 21 29.60 -24.48 -23.57
N PRO A 22 28.61 -23.91 -24.29
CA PRO A 22 28.83 -23.31 -25.59
C PRO A 22 29.15 -21.82 -25.45
N PHE A 23 29.96 -21.44 -24.47
CA PHE A 23 30.42 -20.07 -24.31
C PHE A 23 31.93 -20.02 -24.58
N PRO A 24 32.35 -19.48 -25.74
CA PRO A 24 33.74 -19.09 -25.94
C PRO A 24 34.11 -18.12 -24.81
N GLY A 25 35.26 -18.35 -24.19
CA GLY A 25 35.69 -17.72 -22.95
C GLY A 25 35.25 -16.26 -22.83
N LEU A 26 34.38 -15.99 -21.86
CA LEU A 26 34.14 -14.63 -21.41
C LEU A 26 35.52 -14.03 -21.09
N PRO A 27 35.85 -12.83 -21.62
CA PRO A 27 37.12 -12.20 -21.31
C PRO A 27 37.29 -12.17 -19.80
N GLN A 28 38.44 -12.65 -19.31
CA GLN A 28 38.79 -12.54 -17.91
C GLN A 28 38.78 -11.06 -17.56
N PHE A 29 37.71 -10.59 -16.95
CA PHE A 29 37.68 -9.27 -16.36
C PHE A 29 38.76 -9.29 -15.27
N GLU A 30 39.81 -8.49 -15.45
CA GLU A 30 40.75 -8.19 -14.37
C GLU A 30 39.91 -7.87 -13.14
N ARG A 31 40.05 -8.67 -12.08
CA ARG A 31 39.44 -8.39 -10.78
C ARG A 31 40.05 -7.09 -10.30
N ARG A 32 39.39 -5.97 -10.61
CA ARG A 32 39.70 -4.69 -9.98
C ARG A 32 39.59 -4.90 -8.46
N PRO A 33 40.45 -4.26 -7.66
CA PRO A 33 40.38 -4.36 -6.21
C PRO A 33 38.94 -4.10 -5.78
N ARG A 34 38.40 -4.97 -4.92
CA ARG A 34 37.12 -4.71 -4.24
C ARG A 34 37.21 -3.30 -3.67
N PHE A 35 36.46 -2.36 -4.23
CA PHE A 35 36.31 -1.07 -3.60
C PHE A 35 35.72 -1.34 -2.21
N GLU A 36 36.42 -0.89 -1.16
CA GLU A 36 35.95 -0.95 0.23
C GLU A 36 34.73 -0.02 0.37
N PHE A 37 33.56 -0.50 -0.06
CA PHE A 37 32.26 0.14 0.17
C PHE A 37 31.66 -0.27 1.53
N GLU A 38 32.50 -0.48 2.55
CA GLU A 38 32.02 -0.68 3.93
C GLU A 38 31.54 0.63 4.57
N ARG A 39 31.80 1.78 3.93
CA ARG A 39 31.22 3.05 4.34
C ARG A 39 29.84 3.21 3.69
N PRO A 40 28.76 3.43 4.47
CA PRO A 40 27.48 3.81 3.93
C PRO A 40 27.68 5.01 3.00
N VAL A 41 27.31 4.86 1.72
CA VAL A 41 27.29 6.01 0.80
C VAL A 41 26.16 6.90 1.27
N HIS A 42 26.49 7.97 2.00
CA HIS A 42 25.53 9.00 2.34
C HIS A 42 25.17 9.77 1.07
N LEU A 43 24.09 9.37 0.40
CA LEU A 43 23.56 10.13 -0.73
C LEU A 43 23.10 11.49 -0.20
N ASN A 44 23.80 12.55 -0.57
CA ASN A 44 23.40 13.91 -0.23
C ASN A 44 22.22 14.34 -1.13
N ILE A 45 21.02 13.86 -0.79
CA ILE A 45 19.78 14.16 -1.50
C ILE A 45 19.26 15.49 -0.95
N ARG A 46 19.32 16.59 -1.72
CA ARG A 46 18.93 17.96 -1.31
C ARG A 46 17.56 18.04 -0.64
N TYR A 47 16.60 17.21 -1.06
CA TYR A 47 15.27 17.14 -0.45
C TYR A 47 15.05 15.95 0.50
N GLY A 48 16.05 15.12 0.80
CA GLY A 48 15.94 14.00 1.75
C GLY A 48 14.68 13.12 1.59
N PRO A 49 14.29 12.35 2.62
CA PRO A 49 12.95 11.77 2.67
C PRO A 49 11.87 12.85 2.61
N ALA A 50 10.71 12.53 2.03
CA ALA A 50 9.56 13.44 2.01
C ALA A 50 9.07 13.66 3.45
N LYS A 51 9.08 14.91 3.90
CA LYS A 51 8.51 15.30 5.17
C LYS A 51 6.98 15.38 5.05
N VAL A 52 6.28 14.67 5.93
CA VAL A 52 4.81 14.64 6.06
C VAL A 52 4.46 15.15 7.45
N ARG A 53 3.71 16.25 7.51
CA ARG A 53 3.24 16.89 8.75
C ARG A 53 1.84 16.39 9.05
N VAL A 54 1.66 15.76 10.20
CA VAL A 54 0.40 15.13 10.59
C VAL A 54 -0.14 15.82 11.83
N LEU A 55 -1.36 16.37 11.74
CA LEU A 55 -2.12 16.80 12.91
C LEU A 55 -2.90 15.60 13.46
N VAL A 56 -2.54 15.13 14.64
CA VAL A 56 -3.28 14.10 15.36
C VAL A 56 -4.20 14.82 16.34
N MET A 57 -5.49 14.69 16.14
CA MET A 57 -6.52 15.38 16.92
C MET A 57 -7.41 14.36 17.63
N SER A 58 -7.65 14.58 18.92
CA SER A 58 -8.63 13.83 19.70
C SER A 58 -9.55 14.77 20.48
N ASP A 59 -10.77 14.33 20.74
CA ASP A 59 -11.72 15.02 21.61
C ASP A 59 -11.93 14.28 22.95
N GLY A 60 -11.06 13.31 23.27
CA GLY A 60 -11.00 12.61 24.55
C GLY A 60 -9.56 12.24 24.96
N SER A 61 -9.42 11.43 26.02
CA SER A 61 -8.11 11.05 26.54
C SER A 61 -7.37 10.13 25.55
N ALA A 62 -6.42 10.69 24.79
CA ALA A 62 -5.64 9.94 23.79
C ALA A 62 -4.11 10.14 23.87
N TYR A 63 -3.61 10.99 24.77
CA TYR A 63 -2.19 11.37 24.80
C TYR A 63 -1.47 11.16 26.13
N ASP A 64 -2.15 10.64 27.16
CA ASP A 64 -1.47 10.28 28.41
C ASP A 64 -0.62 9.02 28.19
N THR A 65 0.68 9.19 27.98
CA THR A 65 1.60 8.10 27.66
C THR A 65 1.78 7.09 28.79
N ALA A 66 1.36 7.41 30.03
CA ALA A 66 1.34 6.45 31.13
C ALA A 66 0.07 5.59 31.15
N SER A 67 -0.97 5.97 30.41
CA SER A 67 -2.24 5.27 30.34
C SER A 67 -2.29 4.23 29.21
N GLY A 68 -3.14 3.22 29.38
CA GLY A 68 -3.52 2.30 28.30
C GLY A 68 -4.34 3.00 27.20
N PHE A 69 -5.08 4.06 27.52
CA PHE A 69 -5.90 4.81 26.57
C PHE A 69 -5.09 5.96 25.95
N SER A 70 -4.08 5.61 25.16
CA SER A 70 -3.18 6.58 24.55
C SER A 70 -2.59 6.07 23.25
N LEU A 71 -2.19 6.99 22.38
CA LEU A 71 -1.57 6.74 21.07
C LEU A 71 -0.05 6.58 21.14
N GLY A 72 0.53 6.58 22.35
CA GLY A 72 1.96 6.63 22.58
C GLY A 72 2.75 5.53 21.84
N LEU A 73 2.33 4.27 21.97
CA LEU A 73 3.01 3.12 21.38
C LEU A 73 2.95 3.12 19.85
N ALA A 74 1.78 3.38 19.27
CA ALA A 74 1.64 3.46 17.82
C ALA A 74 2.54 4.55 17.23
N LEU A 75 2.50 5.76 17.81
CA LEU A 75 3.31 6.89 17.33
C LEU A 75 4.81 6.68 17.58
N GLN A 76 5.19 6.10 18.72
CA GLN A 76 6.58 5.85 19.08
C GLN A 76 7.17 4.73 18.21
N ASP A 77 6.59 3.54 18.23
CA ASP A 77 7.23 2.36 17.65
C ASP A 77 7.10 2.34 16.12
N ALA A 78 5.97 2.78 15.56
CA ALA A 78 5.81 2.79 14.11
C ALA A 78 6.65 3.89 13.45
N PHE A 79 6.86 5.02 14.10
CA PHE A 79 7.54 6.16 13.49
C PHE A 79 8.93 6.45 14.08
N ASP A 80 9.49 5.51 14.85
CA ASP A 80 10.89 5.54 15.24
C ASP A 80 11.79 5.38 13.99
N PRO A 81 12.61 6.39 13.63
CA PRO A 81 13.52 6.31 12.49
C PRO A 81 14.62 5.27 12.66
N SER A 82 14.84 4.73 13.88
CA SER A 82 15.77 3.64 14.14
C SER A 82 15.21 2.26 13.80
N HIS A 83 13.88 2.14 13.62
CA HIS A 83 13.24 0.88 13.29
C HIS A 83 13.63 0.42 11.87
N PRO A 84 14.01 -0.86 11.66
CA PRO A 84 14.52 -1.34 10.37
C PRO A 84 13.50 -1.22 9.23
N ASP A 85 12.21 -1.38 9.54
CA ASP A 85 11.10 -1.22 8.57
C ASP A 85 10.64 0.25 8.40
N HIS A 86 11.31 1.23 9.02
CA HIS A 86 10.96 2.64 8.82
C HIS A 86 11.25 3.06 7.36
N PRO A 87 10.30 3.71 6.66
CA PRO A 87 10.49 4.07 5.25
C PRO A 87 11.62 5.10 5.11
N SER A 88 12.69 4.74 4.40
CA SER A 88 13.83 5.64 4.15
C SER A 88 13.51 6.82 3.24
N TYR A 89 12.35 6.77 2.57
CA TYR A 89 11.86 7.76 1.61
C TYR A 89 10.86 8.76 2.22
N ALA A 90 10.44 8.57 3.48
CA ALA A 90 9.48 9.42 4.17
C ALA A 90 9.95 9.75 5.59
N ARG A 91 9.55 10.91 6.10
CA ARG A 91 9.74 11.34 7.49
C ARG A 91 8.43 11.94 7.98
N PHE A 92 7.98 11.50 9.14
CA PHE A 92 6.71 11.95 9.71
C PHE A 92 6.97 12.90 10.87
N GLU A 93 6.20 13.97 10.93
CA GLU A 93 6.20 14.91 12.05
C GLU A 93 4.78 15.05 12.58
N PHE A 94 4.58 14.58 13.80
CA PHE A 94 3.27 14.58 14.45
C PHE A 94 3.14 15.77 15.38
N VAL A 95 2.06 16.52 15.22
CA VAL A 95 1.59 17.51 16.19
C VAL A 95 0.32 16.97 16.81
N ARG A 96 0.22 16.96 18.14
CA ARG A 96 -0.96 16.47 18.85
C ARG A 96 -1.82 17.66 19.26
N ALA A 97 -3.12 17.51 19.06
CA ALA A 97 -4.11 18.51 19.40
C ALA A 97 -5.27 17.87 20.15
N HIS A 98 -5.85 18.61 21.08
CA HIS A 98 -7.02 18.16 21.81
C HIS A 98 -8.11 19.22 21.83
N ARG A 99 -9.36 18.82 21.58
CA ARG A 99 -10.49 19.76 21.42
C ARG A 99 -10.88 20.49 22.71
N ASN A 100 -10.84 19.81 23.85
CA ASN A 100 -11.46 20.31 25.09
C ASN A 100 -10.54 20.18 26.33
N ASN A 101 -9.22 20.13 26.15
CA ASN A 101 -8.29 19.96 27.28
C ASN A 101 -7.86 21.31 27.83
N ALA A 102 -7.57 21.33 29.13
CA ALA A 102 -6.93 22.49 29.74
C ALA A 102 -5.53 22.72 29.14
N ALA A 103 -5.10 23.99 29.11
CA ALA A 103 -3.78 24.36 28.62
C ALA A 103 -2.64 23.62 29.37
N GLY A 104 -1.69 23.10 28.61
CA GLY A 104 -0.52 22.35 29.07
C GLY A 104 -0.72 20.84 29.21
N VAL A 105 -1.90 20.29 28.88
CA VAL A 105 -2.19 18.85 29.02
C VAL A 105 -1.75 18.07 27.78
N THR A 106 -1.88 18.67 26.60
CA THR A 106 -1.57 18.03 25.32
C THR A 106 -0.28 18.59 24.73
N PRO A 107 0.67 17.73 24.32
CA PRO A 107 1.86 18.22 23.65
C PRO A 107 1.56 18.73 22.23
N GLY A 108 1.37 20.04 22.08
CA GLY A 108 1.09 20.71 20.80
C GLY A 108 0.04 21.79 20.99
N TYR A 109 -1.22 21.44 20.76
CA TYR A 109 -2.36 22.36 20.95
C TYR A 109 -3.38 21.83 21.96
N ASP A 110 -3.74 22.66 22.92
CA ASP A 110 -4.90 22.46 23.79
C ASP A 110 -6.05 23.34 23.32
N ASP A 111 -7.28 22.95 23.65
CA ASP A 111 -8.51 23.66 23.26
C ASP A 111 -8.56 23.98 21.74
N PHE A 112 -8.13 23.01 20.93
CA PHE A 112 -7.94 23.21 19.49
C PHE A 112 -9.29 23.21 18.76
N HIS A 113 -9.50 24.26 17.96
CA HIS A 113 -10.63 24.41 17.06
C HIS A 113 -10.15 24.61 15.63
N PHE A 114 -10.87 24.03 14.68
CA PHE A 114 -10.60 24.17 13.25
C PHE A 114 -11.03 25.55 12.75
N ASN A 115 -10.21 26.55 13.01
CA ASN A 115 -10.39 27.91 12.50
C ASN A 115 -9.80 28.03 11.09
N PRO A 116 -10.23 29.03 10.28
CA PRO A 116 -9.65 29.27 8.96
C PRO A 116 -8.11 29.35 8.98
N GLY A 117 -7.46 28.51 8.18
CA GLY A 117 -5.99 28.43 8.05
C GLY A 117 -5.29 27.64 9.16
N SER A 118 -6.03 27.04 10.09
CA SER A 118 -5.44 26.21 11.16
C SER A 118 -4.82 24.91 10.62
N LEU A 119 -5.18 24.52 9.39
CA LEU A 119 -4.69 23.31 8.74
C LEU A 119 -3.60 23.54 7.68
N ASP A 120 -3.23 24.80 7.38
CA ASP A 120 -2.27 25.16 6.30
C ASP A 120 -0.87 24.53 6.50
N ASP A 121 -0.52 24.25 7.75
CA ASP A 121 0.76 23.67 8.14
C ASP A 121 0.77 22.14 8.20
N PHE A 122 -0.30 21.49 7.78
CA PHE A 122 -0.42 20.03 7.81
C PHE A 122 -0.60 19.46 6.42
N ASP A 123 -0.12 18.23 6.26
CA ASP A 123 -0.32 17.42 5.07
C ASP A 123 -1.44 16.39 5.32
N GLU A 124 -1.63 15.99 6.58
CA GLU A 124 -2.66 15.04 7.02
C GLU A 124 -3.34 15.46 8.33
N LEU A 125 -4.60 15.05 8.47
CA LEU A 125 -5.42 15.21 9.66
C LEU A 125 -5.91 13.84 10.14
N TRP A 126 -5.53 13.44 11.35
CA TRP A 126 -5.94 12.17 11.96
C TRP A 126 -6.88 12.43 13.14
N LEU A 127 -8.11 11.95 13.03
CA LEU A 127 -9.22 12.23 13.95
C LEU A 127 -9.53 10.98 14.78
N PHE A 128 -9.26 11.07 16.07
CA PHE A 128 -9.56 10.04 17.07
C PHE A 128 -10.76 10.50 17.89
N GLY A 129 -11.96 10.22 17.37
CA GLY A 129 -13.22 10.63 17.97
C GLY A 129 -13.63 9.73 19.12
N TYR A 130 -13.66 10.30 20.32
CA TYR A 130 -14.08 9.69 21.57
C TYR A 130 -15.48 10.16 21.98
N THR A 131 -15.81 11.43 21.80
CA THR A 131 -17.05 11.99 22.35
C THR A 131 -18.29 11.49 21.57
N PRO A 132 -19.32 10.98 22.26
CA PRO A 132 -20.62 10.69 21.66
C PRO A 132 -21.36 12.00 21.38
N GLY A 133 -21.84 12.18 20.15
CA GLY A 133 -22.68 13.33 19.77
C GLY A 133 -22.12 14.72 20.14
N ASN A 134 -22.83 15.46 20.99
CA ASN A 134 -22.57 16.88 21.29
C ASN A 134 -21.33 17.05 22.21
N PRO A 135 -20.38 18.00 21.94
CA PRO A 135 -20.40 18.99 20.89
C PRO A 135 -20.02 18.47 19.49
N TYR A 136 -20.90 18.73 18.53
CA TYR A 136 -20.57 18.60 17.11
C TYR A 136 -19.57 19.66 16.69
N LEU A 137 -18.79 19.38 15.65
CA LEU A 137 -18.07 20.43 14.92
C LEU A 137 -19.06 21.49 14.42
N SER A 138 -18.68 22.76 14.56
CA SER A 138 -19.43 23.87 13.98
C SER A 138 -19.34 23.84 12.45
N ALA A 139 -20.25 24.55 11.77
CA ALA A 139 -20.20 24.67 10.31
C ALA A 139 -18.86 25.21 9.80
N GLY A 140 -18.29 26.21 10.48
CA GLY A 140 -16.98 26.76 10.13
C GLY A 140 -15.83 25.76 10.29
N GLU A 141 -15.87 24.93 11.33
CA GLU A 141 -14.87 23.86 11.52
C GLU A 141 -15.00 22.78 10.43
N ILE A 142 -16.22 22.41 10.05
CA ILE A 142 -16.48 21.47 8.96
C ILE A 142 -16.00 22.05 7.62
N ASP A 143 -16.24 23.34 7.38
CA ASP A 143 -15.81 24.03 6.14
C ASP A 143 -14.28 24.13 6.03
N GLU A 144 -13.58 24.33 7.14
CA GLU A 144 -12.11 24.33 7.18
C GLU A 144 -11.55 22.93 6.84
N ILE A 145 -12.08 21.87 7.45
CA ILE A 145 -11.67 20.50 7.13
C ILE A 145 -11.99 20.17 5.66
N HIS A 146 -13.16 20.60 5.18
CA HIS A 146 -13.55 20.39 3.79
C HIS A 146 -12.59 21.09 2.82
N THR A 147 -12.19 22.34 3.13
CA THR A 147 -11.20 23.11 2.36
C THR A 147 -9.85 22.40 2.34
N PHE A 148 -9.39 21.91 3.49
CA PHE A 148 -8.16 21.12 3.61
C PHE A 148 -8.21 19.85 2.73
N MET A 149 -9.29 19.08 2.80
CA MET A 149 -9.48 17.88 1.98
C MET A 149 -9.59 18.21 0.48
N ASP A 150 -10.16 19.36 0.13
CA ASP A 150 -10.25 19.84 -1.25
C ASP A 150 -8.92 20.31 -1.83
N ALA A 151 -8.05 20.82 -0.96
CA ALA A 151 -6.68 21.22 -1.31
C ALA A 151 -5.71 20.03 -1.44
N GLY A 152 -6.15 18.80 -1.16
CA GLY A 152 -5.32 17.59 -1.26
C GLY A 152 -4.90 16.98 0.08
N GLY A 153 -5.32 17.56 1.20
CA GLY A 153 -5.01 17.07 2.54
C GLY A 153 -5.64 15.70 2.83
N GLY A 154 -4.85 14.77 3.36
CA GLY A 154 -5.30 13.42 3.70
C GLY A 154 -6.02 13.37 5.05
N VAL A 155 -7.08 12.57 5.16
CA VAL A 155 -7.83 12.40 6.42
C VAL A 155 -7.86 10.93 6.86
N LEU A 156 -7.45 10.67 8.09
CA LEU A 156 -7.76 9.46 8.83
C LEU A 156 -8.85 9.80 9.85
N ALA A 157 -9.93 9.03 9.91
CA ALA A 157 -10.98 9.25 10.89
C ALA A 157 -11.50 7.96 11.50
N MET A 158 -11.68 7.97 12.80
CA MET A 158 -12.15 6.80 13.54
C MET A 158 -13.01 7.21 14.73
N GLY A 159 -13.81 6.24 15.17
CA GLY A 159 -14.66 6.30 16.35
C GLY A 159 -14.58 4.95 17.05
N ASP A 160 -15.63 4.57 17.77
CA ASP A 160 -15.79 3.19 18.28
C ASP A 160 -17.28 2.79 18.30
N HIS A 161 -17.72 1.73 18.98
CA HIS A 161 -19.14 1.34 18.98
C HIS A 161 -20.12 2.49 19.25
N GLU A 162 -21.39 2.25 18.88
CA GLU A 162 -22.49 3.21 19.05
C GLU A 162 -22.17 4.55 18.35
N ASP A 163 -22.28 5.68 19.05
CA ASP A 163 -22.03 7.02 18.51
C ASP A 163 -20.67 7.60 18.92
N LEU A 164 -19.75 6.77 19.40
CA LEU A 164 -18.41 7.24 19.76
C LEU A 164 -17.68 7.81 18.54
N GLY A 165 -17.26 9.07 18.67
CA GLY A 165 -16.64 9.85 17.60
C GLY A 165 -17.61 10.59 16.68
N LEU A 166 -18.93 10.49 16.92
CA LEU A 166 -19.94 11.22 16.16
C LEU A 166 -19.71 12.74 16.22
N GLY A 167 -19.31 13.28 17.38
CA GLY A 167 -19.10 14.71 17.57
C GLY A 167 -17.96 15.30 16.73
N LEU A 168 -16.87 14.55 16.59
CA LEU A 168 -15.70 14.96 15.82
C LEU A 168 -15.78 14.57 14.34
N CYS A 169 -16.28 13.37 14.02
CA CYS A 169 -16.16 12.79 12.68
C CYS A 169 -17.48 12.76 11.89
N GLY A 170 -18.62 12.66 12.58
CA GLY A 170 -19.92 12.37 11.95
C GLY A 170 -20.52 13.48 11.09
N GLY A 171 -19.98 14.70 11.17
CA GLY A 171 -20.37 15.83 10.33
C GLY A 171 -19.51 16.03 9.07
N ILE A 172 -18.32 15.40 9.01
CA ILE A 172 -17.31 15.68 7.99
C ILE A 172 -17.69 14.99 6.68
N GLN A 173 -17.77 15.74 5.58
CA GLN A 173 -18.04 15.18 4.25
C GLN A 173 -16.98 14.16 3.85
N ARG A 174 -17.36 13.14 3.08
CA ARG A 174 -16.60 11.94 2.72
C ARG A 174 -16.30 11.00 3.89
N VAL A 175 -16.22 11.48 5.12
CA VAL A 175 -16.00 10.66 6.34
C VAL A 175 -17.33 10.13 6.89
N ARG A 176 -18.33 11.01 7.02
CA ARG A 176 -19.63 10.73 7.67
C ARG A 176 -20.42 9.60 7.05
N SER A 177 -20.17 9.28 5.78
CA SER A 177 -20.86 8.22 5.04
C SER A 177 -20.02 6.96 4.83
N MET A 178 -18.76 6.92 5.30
CA MET A 178 -17.88 5.74 5.19
C MET A 178 -17.93 4.83 6.43
N ARG A 179 -18.66 5.22 7.47
CA ARG A 179 -18.81 4.46 8.72
C ARG A 179 -20.16 4.76 9.35
N LYS A 180 -20.70 3.81 10.11
CA LYS A 180 -21.89 4.01 10.94
C LYS A 180 -21.52 4.82 12.19
N TRP A 181 -21.82 6.11 12.17
CA TRP A 181 -21.53 7.03 13.28
C TRP A 181 -22.73 7.31 14.18
N TRP A 182 -23.95 7.02 13.72
CA TRP A 182 -25.17 7.48 14.35
C TRP A 182 -25.79 6.37 15.18
N PHE A 183 -26.27 6.71 16.37
CA PHE A 183 -26.91 5.77 17.28
C PHE A 183 -28.36 6.16 17.58
N ASP A 184 -28.97 5.67 18.66
CA ASP A 184 -30.37 5.95 18.97
C ASP A 184 -30.63 7.41 19.38
N PHE A 185 -29.63 8.08 19.96
CA PHE A 185 -29.76 9.45 20.45
C PHE A 185 -28.51 10.29 20.13
N PRO A 186 -28.49 11.06 19.02
CA PRO A 186 -29.60 11.27 18.10
C PRO A 186 -29.78 10.15 17.07
N ALA A 187 -31.04 9.87 16.73
CA ALA A 187 -31.39 8.94 15.67
C ALA A 187 -30.67 9.29 14.35
N PRO A 188 -30.32 8.29 13.52
CA PRO A 188 -29.61 8.54 12.27
C PRO A 188 -30.41 9.45 11.33
N PRO A 189 -29.77 10.49 10.75
CA PRO A 189 -30.36 11.27 9.68
C PRO A 189 -30.72 10.39 8.47
N ALA A 190 -31.59 10.90 7.60
CA ALA A 190 -31.96 10.20 6.38
C ALA A 190 -30.72 9.83 5.55
N GLY A 191 -30.63 8.54 5.17
CA GLY A 191 -29.51 7.99 4.42
C GLY A 191 -28.33 7.53 5.28
N MET A 192 -28.31 7.83 6.58
CA MET A 192 -27.30 7.29 7.51
C MET A 192 -27.78 5.98 8.14
N GLU A 193 -26.85 5.05 8.35
CA GLU A 193 -27.12 3.78 9.02
C GLU A 193 -26.83 3.88 10.52
N ARG A 194 -27.66 3.19 11.32
CA ARG A 194 -27.50 3.06 12.78
C ARG A 194 -26.31 2.16 13.09
N ALA A 195 -25.41 2.61 13.97
CA ALA A 195 -24.35 1.81 14.55
C ALA A 195 -24.94 0.73 15.49
N PRO A 196 -24.38 -0.48 15.54
CA PRO A 196 -24.89 -1.53 16.42
C PRO A 196 -24.62 -1.18 17.90
N ASP A 197 -25.52 -1.62 18.79
CA ASP A 197 -25.38 -1.44 20.25
C ASP A 197 -24.83 -2.67 20.96
N ASN A 198 -24.59 -2.54 22.26
CA ASN A 198 -24.03 -3.58 23.11
C ASN A 198 -24.94 -4.83 23.30
N ALA A 199 -26.25 -4.66 23.23
CA ALA A 199 -27.30 -5.68 23.25
C ALA A 199 -27.72 -6.19 21.85
N ASP A 200 -27.25 -5.56 20.77
CA ASP A 200 -27.54 -5.94 19.39
C ASP A 200 -26.77 -7.21 19.00
N LEU A 201 -27.47 -8.18 18.38
CA LEU A 201 -26.84 -9.38 17.83
C LEU A 201 -25.82 -9.02 16.72
N THR A 202 -26.01 -7.88 16.08
CA THR A 202 -25.15 -7.38 15.01
C THR A 202 -23.96 -6.55 15.51
N ARG A 203 -23.75 -6.44 16.82
CA ARG A 203 -22.54 -5.84 17.39
C ARG A 203 -21.27 -6.48 16.83
N ASN A 204 -20.25 -5.66 16.60
CA ASN A 204 -18.95 -6.15 16.14
C ASN A 204 -18.06 -6.45 17.34
N ASP A 205 -17.61 -7.70 17.50
CA ASP A 205 -16.77 -8.11 18.62
C ASP A 205 -15.68 -9.03 18.10
N THR A 206 -14.46 -8.52 18.03
CA THR A 206 -13.31 -9.22 17.44
C THR A 206 -12.34 -9.73 18.49
N GLN A 207 -12.67 -9.53 19.77
CA GLN A 207 -11.82 -9.87 20.91
C GLN A 207 -11.49 -11.36 20.88
N GLN A 208 -10.21 -11.67 20.77
CA GLN A 208 -9.71 -13.02 20.76
C GLN A 208 -9.59 -13.55 22.20
N PRO A 209 -9.70 -14.87 22.41
CA PRO A 209 -9.31 -15.47 23.66
C PRO A 209 -7.80 -15.34 23.91
N ALA A 210 -7.42 -14.96 25.14
CA ALA A 210 -6.02 -14.86 25.56
C ALA A 210 -5.21 -16.16 25.45
N PHE A 211 -5.89 -17.31 25.37
CA PHE A 211 -5.28 -18.60 25.16
C PHE A 211 -6.25 -19.54 24.43
N PRO A 212 -5.75 -20.55 23.68
CA PRO A 212 -6.60 -21.47 22.93
C PRO A 212 -7.66 -22.16 23.81
N GLY A 213 -8.93 -21.99 23.45
CA GLY A 213 -10.07 -22.58 24.17
C GLY A 213 -10.51 -21.82 25.42
N GLY A 214 -9.87 -20.69 25.75
CA GLY A 214 -10.35 -19.78 26.79
C GLY A 214 -11.58 -18.97 26.34
N PRO A 215 -12.37 -18.41 27.27
CA PRO A 215 -13.39 -17.43 26.93
C PRO A 215 -12.73 -16.07 26.63
N PRO A 216 -13.20 -15.32 25.61
CA PRO A 216 -12.82 -13.92 25.47
C PRO A 216 -13.39 -13.14 26.67
N ASN A 217 -12.53 -12.46 27.42
CA ASN A 217 -12.92 -11.70 28.61
C ASN A 217 -12.38 -10.27 28.55
N GLY A 218 -12.87 -9.38 29.44
CA GLY A 218 -12.53 -7.96 29.38
C GLY A 218 -11.03 -7.61 29.49
N GLY A 219 -10.17 -8.53 29.94
CA GLY A 219 -8.72 -8.30 30.00
C GLY A 219 -7.96 -8.81 28.78
N SER A 220 -8.62 -9.53 27.86
CA SER A 220 -7.96 -10.09 26.66
C SER A 220 -7.57 -9.03 25.64
N GLU A 221 -8.16 -7.83 25.67
CA GLU A 221 -7.80 -6.80 24.68
C GLU A 221 -6.37 -6.27 24.86
N SER A 222 -5.70 -6.57 25.98
CA SER A 222 -4.31 -6.17 26.24
C SER A 222 -3.29 -7.29 26.11
N ASP A 223 -3.70 -8.43 25.59
CA ASP A 223 -2.82 -9.58 25.42
C ASP A 223 -2.08 -9.56 24.06
N GLY A 224 -1.43 -10.67 23.73
CA GLY A 224 -0.65 -10.84 22.51
C GLY A 224 -1.42 -11.49 21.36
N ALA A 225 -2.74 -11.63 21.45
CA ALA A 225 -3.57 -12.30 20.46
C ALA A 225 -4.30 -11.28 19.56
N PRO A 226 -3.81 -11.01 18.35
CA PRO A 226 -4.46 -10.06 17.46
C PRO A 226 -5.70 -10.68 16.80
N GLN A 227 -6.63 -9.84 16.35
CA GLN A 227 -7.74 -10.31 15.52
C GLN A 227 -7.27 -10.62 14.08
N PRO A 228 -7.65 -11.77 13.50
CA PRO A 228 -7.50 -12.01 12.08
C PRO A 228 -8.41 -11.07 11.27
N ILE A 229 -7.88 -10.50 10.19
CA ILE A 229 -8.65 -9.69 9.25
C ILE A 229 -8.61 -10.33 7.86
N HIS A 230 -9.59 -9.98 7.04
CA HIS A 230 -9.72 -10.42 5.66
C HIS A 230 -9.52 -9.23 4.71
N PRO A 231 -8.30 -8.98 4.21
CA PRO A 231 -8.06 -7.95 3.22
C PRO A 231 -8.87 -8.21 1.96
N ASN A 232 -9.44 -7.15 1.39
CA ASN A 232 -10.01 -7.20 0.06
C ASN A 232 -8.88 -7.16 -0.97
N TYR A 233 -8.68 -8.29 -1.63
CA TYR A 233 -7.61 -8.44 -2.59
C TYR A 233 -8.06 -8.04 -4.00
N ARG A 234 -7.18 -7.30 -4.65
CA ARG A 234 -7.27 -6.98 -6.08
C ARG A 234 -6.40 -7.94 -6.87
N PHE A 235 -6.73 -8.07 -8.15
CA PHE A 235 -5.99 -8.90 -9.09
C PHE A 235 -5.35 -8.01 -10.15
N GLY A 236 -4.07 -8.23 -10.41
CA GLY A 236 -3.31 -7.54 -11.44
C GLY A 236 -2.56 -8.51 -12.34
N HIS A 237 -2.11 -7.99 -13.48
CA HIS A 237 -1.18 -8.73 -14.33
C HIS A 237 0.14 -8.92 -13.61
N ARG A 238 0.59 -10.17 -13.51
CA ARG A 238 1.89 -10.46 -12.93
C ARG A 238 2.93 -10.24 -14.01
N LEU A 239 3.38 -9.00 -14.14
CA LEU A 239 4.33 -8.59 -15.17
C LEU A 239 5.54 -9.58 -15.21
N TRP A 240 6.05 -10.01 -14.05
CA TRP A 240 7.20 -10.92 -13.98
C TRP A 240 6.92 -12.42 -14.21
N ARG A 241 5.65 -12.85 -14.14
CA ARG A 241 5.27 -14.24 -14.44
C ARG A 241 4.05 -14.22 -15.35
N PRO A 242 4.27 -14.23 -16.66
CA PRO A 242 3.20 -14.17 -17.64
C PRO A 242 2.32 -15.42 -17.62
N TRP A 243 2.30 -16.27 -16.59
CA TRP A 243 1.44 -17.45 -16.51
C TRP A 243 0.44 -17.38 -15.34
N GLY A 244 0.32 -16.23 -14.67
CA GLY A 244 -0.64 -16.07 -13.58
C GLY A 244 -0.98 -14.62 -13.25
N ARG A 245 -2.11 -14.41 -12.56
CA ARG A 245 -2.47 -13.13 -11.95
C ARG A 245 -1.78 -13.00 -10.59
N TYR A 246 -1.38 -11.79 -10.21
CA TYR A 246 -0.95 -11.51 -8.83
C TYR A 246 -2.14 -11.00 -8.03
N LYS A 247 -2.23 -11.47 -6.79
CA LYS A 247 -3.25 -11.09 -5.81
C LYS A 247 -2.59 -10.16 -4.81
N PHE A 248 -3.11 -8.95 -4.63
CA PHE A 248 -2.52 -7.94 -3.74
C PHE A 248 -3.58 -7.20 -2.93
N PRO A 249 -3.30 -6.87 -1.66
CA PRO A 249 -4.22 -6.09 -0.85
C PRO A 249 -4.15 -4.60 -1.22
N HIS A 250 -5.01 -3.79 -0.61
CA HIS A 250 -4.85 -2.35 -0.64
C HIS A 250 -3.48 -1.92 -0.10
N GLN A 251 -2.95 -0.77 -0.55
CA GLN A 251 -1.61 -0.28 -0.17
C GLN A 251 -1.43 -0.15 1.35
N VAL A 252 -2.48 0.29 2.06
CA VAL A 252 -2.47 0.38 3.53
C VAL A 252 -2.24 -0.97 4.22
N LEU A 253 -2.63 -2.08 3.59
CA LEU A 253 -2.53 -3.45 4.10
C LEU A 253 -1.39 -4.24 3.45
N CYS A 254 -0.43 -3.55 2.84
CA CYS A 254 0.69 -4.18 2.15
C CYS A 254 1.98 -3.94 2.93
N GLY A 255 2.35 -4.90 3.77
CA GLY A 255 3.56 -4.85 4.59
C GLY A 255 4.81 -5.39 3.86
N PRO A 256 5.99 -5.21 4.45
CA PRO A 256 7.24 -5.76 3.93
C PRO A 256 7.26 -7.30 3.93
N ARG A 257 6.51 -7.93 4.84
CA ARG A 257 6.35 -9.40 4.95
C ARG A 257 5.19 -9.97 4.12
N GLY A 258 4.44 -9.13 3.42
CA GLY A 258 3.29 -9.53 2.60
C GLY A 258 2.02 -8.79 2.98
N ALA A 259 0.86 -9.39 2.69
CA ALA A 259 -0.40 -8.79 3.09
C ALA A 259 -0.54 -8.83 4.61
N ILE A 260 -0.88 -7.68 5.20
CA ILE A 260 -1.24 -7.55 6.61
C ILE A 260 -2.59 -8.20 6.79
N LYS A 261 -2.66 -9.19 7.70
CA LYS A 261 -3.84 -10.03 7.93
C LYS A 261 -4.30 -10.02 9.39
N VAL A 262 -3.73 -9.13 10.18
CA VAL A 262 -4.06 -8.99 11.60
C VAL A 262 -4.14 -7.51 11.95
N LEU A 263 -5.00 -7.19 12.92
CA LEU A 263 -5.07 -5.92 13.63
C LEU A 263 -5.18 -6.21 15.14
N PRO A 264 -4.97 -5.24 16.03
CA PRO A 264 -5.31 -5.43 17.44
C PRO A 264 -6.79 -5.78 17.57
N ASP A 265 -7.11 -6.71 18.46
CA ASP A 265 -8.49 -7.10 18.71
C ASP A 265 -9.18 -6.08 19.63
N HIS A 266 -10.51 -5.98 19.54
CA HIS A 266 -11.26 -5.15 20.46
C HIS A 266 -12.72 -5.61 20.62
N PRO A 267 -13.24 -5.62 21.85
CA PRO A 267 -14.66 -5.77 22.05
C PRO A 267 -15.43 -4.49 21.69
N HIS A 268 -16.30 -4.56 20.67
CA HIS A 268 -17.32 -3.53 20.35
C HIS A 268 -16.81 -2.47 19.38
N GLU A 269 -16.62 -2.89 18.13
CA GLU A 269 -16.15 -2.01 17.07
C GLU A 269 -17.29 -1.32 16.29
N GLY A 270 -16.94 -0.24 15.59
CA GLY A 270 -17.79 0.33 14.55
C GLY A 270 -17.90 -0.55 13.29
N ASP A 271 -18.60 -0.03 12.28
CA ASP A 271 -18.80 -0.71 11.00
C ASP A 271 -18.52 0.27 9.86
N CYS A 272 -17.45 0.05 9.11
CA CYS A 272 -17.13 0.80 7.91
C CYS A 272 -18.00 0.34 6.75
N ILE A 273 -18.63 1.27 6.05
CA ILE A 273 -19.62 0.98 5.01
C ILE A 273 -19.30 1.71 3.71
N LYS A 274 -19.82 1.18 2.61
CA LYS A 274 -19.85 1.93 1.35
C LYS A 274 -20.98 2.96 1.43
N PRO A 275 -20.71 4.23 1.08
CA PRO A 275 -21.74 5.24 0.99
C PRO A 275 -22.85 4.83 0.01
N ASN A 276 -24.10 5.10 0.36
CA ASN A 276 -25.20 4.95 -0.58
C ASN A 276 -25.24 6.11 -1.58
N ALA A 277 -26.13 6.01 -2.57
CA ALA A 277 -26.25 6.97 -3.66
C ALA A 277 -26.61 8.41 -3.20
N ALA A 278 -27.16 8.60 -1.99
CA ALA A 278 -27.49 9.93 -1.48
C ALA A 278 -26.24 10.79 -1.21
N PHE A 279 -25.07 10.16 -1.04
CA PHE A 279 -23.79 10.83 -0.79
C PHE A 279 -22.89 10.91 -2.04
N ALA A 280 -23.41 10.59 -3.23
CA ALA A 280 -22.60 10.56 -4.45
C ALA A 280 -21.92 11.91 -4.75
N ASN A 281 -22.50 13.03 -4.31
CA ASN A 281 -21.94 14.38 -4.46
C ASN A 281 -20.70 14.62 -3.59
N GLU A 282 -20.49 13.86 -2.52
CA GLU A 282 -19.29 13.97 -1.67
C GLU A 282 -18.05 13.35 -2.34
N TYR A 283 -18.25 12.49 -3.34
CA TYR A 283 -17.20 11.71 -4.00
C TYR A 283 -17.04 12.13 -5.47
N PRO A 284 -16.30 13.22 -5.75
CA PRO A 284 -16.16 13.75 -7.10
C PRO A 284 -15.53 12.73 -8.06
N GLY A 285 -15.89 12.85 -9.34
CA GLY A 285 -15.35 11.98 -10.40
C GLY A 285 -15.88 10.55 -10.40
N GLY A 286 -16.87 10.23 -9.56
CA GLY A 286 -17.41 8.87 -9.44
C GLY A 286 -16.40 7.88 -8.86
N VAL A 287 -15.44 8.38 -8.08
CA VAL A 287 -14.46 7.52 -7.42
C VAL A 287 -15.14 6.80 -6.26
N GLU A 288 -15.28 5.48 -6.39
CA GLU A 288 -15.91 4.65 -5.35
C GLU A 288 -15.07 4.55 -4.08
N VAL A 289 -15.77 4.43 -2.95
CA VAL A 289 -15.20 3.98 -1.68
C VAL A 289 -14.99 2.48 -1.71
N ASP A 290 -13.83 2.04 -1.24
CA ASP A 290 -13.48 0.63 -1.10
C ASP A 290 -13.46 0.24 0.38
N ILE A 291 -14.09 -0.89 0.72
CA ILE A 291 -13.84 -1.52 2.03
C ILE A 291 -12.60 -2.37 1.84
N VAL A 292 -11.48 -2.01 2.45
CA VAL A 292 -10.19 -2.63 2.14
C VAL A 292 -9.85 -3.81 3.06
N ALA A 293 -10.52 -3.91 4.20
CA ALA A 293 -10.48 -5.06 5.09
C ALA A 293 -11.85 -5.32 5.73
N HIS A 294 -12.10 -6.60 6.00
CA HIS A 294 -13.22 -7.04 6.81
C HIS A 294 -12.75 -7.75 8.07
N GLY A 295 -13.47 -7.54 9.15
CA GLY A 295 -13.33 -8.25 10.41
C GLY A 295 -14.38 -9.35 10.50
N HIS A 296 -14.23 -10.21 11.49
CA HIS A 296 -15.23 -11.24 11.77
C HIS A 296 -15.51 -11.30 13.27
N ASN A 297 -16.78 -11.45 13.62
CA ASN A 297 -17.16 -11.61 15.00
C ASN A 297 -16.62 -12.92 15.59
N VAL A 298 -16.14 -12.82 16.82
CA VAL A 298 -15.85 -13.98 17.68
C VAL A 298 -17.13 -14.34 18.43
N VAL A 299 -17.77 -15.43 18.02
CA VAL A 299 -19.00 -15.93 18.64
C VAL A 299 -18.71 -16.54 20.02
N GLY A 300 -19.65 -16.36 20.96
CA GLY A 300 -19.66 -17.09 22.22
C GLY A 300 -19.20 -16.30 23.45
N ARG A 301 -19.02 -14.98 23.32
CA ARG A 301 -18.75 -14.13 24.48
C ARG A 301 -20.01 -13.92 25.33
N THR A 302 -19.92 -14.26 26.61
CA THR A 302 -20.92 -13.91 27.63
C THR A 302 -20.31 -12.91 28.62
N LYS A 303 -20.31 -11.61 28.28
CA LYS A 303 -20.04 -10.53 29.24
C LYS A 303 -21.38 -10.06 29.81
N SER A 304 -21.47 -9.83 31.13
CA SER A 304 -22.70 -9.30 31.74
C SER A 304 -23.08 -7.98 31.07
N GLY A 305 -24.33 -7.88 30.60
CA GLY A 305 -24.83 -6.71 29.85
C GLY A 305 -24.65 -6.78 28.33
N TYR A 306 -24.09 -7.87 27.79
CA TYR A 306 -23.84 -8.04 26.35
C TYR A 306 -24.53 -9.29 25.80
N THR A 307 -25.19 -9.14 24.66
CA THR A 307 -25.76 -10.28 23.92
C THR A 307 -24.64 -11.04 23.18
N ILE A 308 -24.79 -12.35 23.01
CA ILE A 308 -23.90 -13.13 22.13
C ILE A 308 -24.07 -12.62 20.70
N THR A 309 -22.97 -12.28 20.04
CA THR A 309 -22.96 -11.76 18.68
C THR A 309 -23.26 -12.84 17.65
N ASP A 310 -23.86 -12.43 16.55
CA ASP A 310 -24.01 -13.25 15.35
C ASP A 310 -22.65 -13.44 14.67
N ASP A 311 -22.49 -14.60 14.02
CA ASP A 311 -21.35 -14.89 13.17
C ASP A 311 -21.44 -14.07 11.88
N ARG A 312 -20.79 -12.90 11.85
CA ARG A 312 -20.82 -12.00 10.69
C ARG A 312 -19.47 -11.38 10.39
N ALA A 313 -19.27 -11.10 9.11
CA ALA A 313 -18.26 -10.18 8.63
C ALA A 313 -18.79 -8.74 8.63
N PHE A 314 -17.89 -7.78 8.81
CA PHE A 314 -18.20 -6.35 8.77
C PHE A 314 -17.01 -5.56 8.23
N GLY A 315 -17.22 -4.30 7.83
CA GLY A 315 -16.11 -3.49 7.30
C GLY A 315 -15.24 -2.96 8.43
N LEU A 316 -13.94 -3.27 8.40
CA LEU A 316 -12.95 -2.76 9.36
C LEU A 316 -12.34 -1.45 8.89
N ILE A 317 -11.99 -1.37 7.61
CA ILE A 317 -11.27 -0.22 7.05
C ILE A 317 -11.95 0.19 5.76
N GLY A 318 -12.39 1.44 5.69
CA GLY A 318 -12.88 2.08 4.49
C GLY A 318 -11.83 3.01 3.90
N ALA A 319 -11.64 3.00 2.58
CA ALA A 319 -10.69 3.84 1.88
C ALA A 319 -11.32 4.52 0.66
N TRP A 320 -11.07 5.81 0.51
CA TRP A 320 -11.42 6.58 -0.68
C TRP A 320 -10.18 7.25 -1.28
N ASP A 321 -9.85 6.87 -2.51
CA ASP A 321 -8.65 7.36 -3.20
C ASP A 321 -8.95 8.66 -3.99
N GLY A 322 -9.06 9.78 -3.26
CA GLY A 322 -9.28 11.10 -3.84
C GLY A 322 -8.20 11.56 -4.83
N HIS A 323 -6.99 10.97 -4.78
CA HIS A 323 -5.91 11.30 -5.71
C HIS A 323 -6.15 10.78 -7.14
N LYS A 324 -7.15 9.94 -7.37
CA LYS A 324 -7.50 9.52 -8.73
C LYS A 324 -7.79 10.77 -9.58
N PRO A 325 -7.33 10.80 -10.85
CA PRO A 325 -7.44 11.99 -11.70
C PRO A 325 -8.86 12.57 -11.83
N ALA A 326 -9.89 11.71 -11.73
CA ALA A 326 -11.28 12.14 -11.81
C ALA A 326 -11.76 12.90 -10.56
N ALA A 327 -11.20 12.61 -9.38
CA ALA A 327 -11.53 13.29 -8.12
C ALA A 327 -10.60 14.49 -7.91
N ASN A 328 -9.29 14.29 -7.96
CA ASN A 328 -8.26 15.30 -7.71
C ASN A 328 -8.47 16.03 -6.37
N ARG A 329 -8.52 15.24 -5.29
CA ARG A 329 -8.79 15.62 -3.90
C ARG A 329 -7.90 14.84 -2.95
N GLY A 330 -7.87 15.23 -1.68
CA GLY A 330 -7.20 14.46 -0.64
C GLY A 330 -7.83 13.07 -0.42
N ARG A 331 -7.04 12.12 0.08
CA ARG A 331 -7.50 10.76 0.39
C ARG A 331 -8.20 10.69 1.73
N VAL A 332 -9.11 9.73 1.89
CA VAL A 332 -9.80 9.47 3.15
C VAL A 332 -9.65 8.01 3.53
N LEU A 333 -9.26 7.75 4.78
CA LEU A 333 -9.32 6.44 5.41
C LEU A 333 -10.22 6.53 6.64
N VAL A 334 -11.10 5.54 6.82
CA VAL A 334 -11.81 5.34 8.08
C VAL A 334 -11.49 3.99 8.67
N ASP A 335 -11.38 3.95 9.99
CA ASP A 335 -11.17 2.75 10.78
C ASP A 335 -12.40 2.47 11.65
N SER A 336 -12.71 1.20 11.89
CA SER A 336 -13.87 0.77 12.67
C SER A 336 -13.75 1.20 14.12
N THR A 337 -12.53 1.15 14.67
CA THR A 337 -12.22 1.50 16.06
C THR A 337 -10.87 2.20 16.20
N TRP A 338 -10.78 3.15 17.14
CA TRP A 338 -9.50 3.70 17.59
C TRP A 338 -8.68 2.73 18.44
N HIS A 339 -9.28 1.65 18.96
CA HIS A 339 -8.56 0.63 19.72
C HIS A 339 -7.45 -0.07 18.91
N HIS A 340 -7.55 -0.09 17.58
CA HIS A 340 -6.45 -0.55 16.73
C HIS A 340 -5.15 0.25 16.87
N TRP A 341 -5.20 1.42 17.50
CA TRP A 341 -4.08 2.36 17.61
C TRP A 341 -3.65 2.62 19.06
N PHE A 342 -4.42 2.15 20.04
CA PHE A 342 -4.25 2.52 21.45
C PHE A 342 -3.33 1.55 22.19
N ASN A 343 -2.59 2.08 23.17
CA ASN A 343 -1.61 1.33 23.93
C ASN A 343 -2.19 0.07 24.59
N VAL A 344 -3.43 0.16 25.07
CA VAL A 344 -4.12 -0.94 25.75
C VAL A 344 -4.25 -2.16 24.84
N ASN A 345 -4.35 -1.99 23.51
CA ASN A 345 -4.42 -3.10 22.55
C ASN A 345 -3.08 -3.43 21.90
N LEU A 346 -2.08 -2.57 22.09
CA LEU A 346 -0.74 -2.77 21.54
C LEU A 346 0.24 -3.35 22.55
N SER A 347 -0.02 -3.22 23.86
CA SER A 347 0.96 -3.55 24.90
C SER A 347 1.36 -5.02 24.94
N GLY A 348 0.39 -5.94 24.83
CA GLY A 348 0.68 -7.37 24.83
C GLY A 348 1.34 -7.82 23.53
N LEU A 349 0.83 -7.35 22.37
CA LEU A 349 1.46 -7.57 21.07
C LEU A 349 2.92 -7.07 21.02
N ARG A 350 3.18 -5.89 21.60
CA ARG A 350 4.52 -5.33 21.74
C ARG A 350 5.41 -6.19 22.63
N ALA A 351 4.88 -6.71 23.74
CA ALA A 351 5.62 -7.56 24.66
C ALA A 351 6.05 -8.88 24.00
N GLU A 352 5.17 -9.47 23.18
CA GLU A 352 5.50 -10.65 22.36
C GLU A 352 6.49 -10.31 21.23
N ASN A 353 6.41 -9.09 20.68
CA ASN A 353 7.28 -8.58 19.61
C ASN A 353 7.32 -9.52 18.37
N GLY A 354 6.19 -10.15 18.08
CA GLY A 354 5.99 -11.07 16.96
C GLY A 354 5.92 -10.38 15.59
N ASP A 355 5.74 -11.18 14.55
CA ASP A 355 5.59 -10.64 13.19
C ASP A 355 4.25 -9.91 13.01
N GLU A 356 3.25 -10.29 13.78
CA GLU A 356 1.93 -9.65 13.88
C GLU A 356 2.05 -8.20 14.35
N TYR A 357 2.83 -7.94 15.42
CA TYR A 357 3.06 -6.58 15.89
C TYR A 357 3.76 -5.74 14.84
N LYS A 358 4.79 -6.29 14.18
CA LYS A 358 5.49 -5.59 13.10
C LYS A 358 4.57 -5.33 11.90
N ASP A 359 3.61 -6.21 11.62
CA ASP A 359 2.62 -6.04 10.54
C ASP A 359 1.67 -4.89 10.88
N ILE A 360 1.27 -4.77 12.14
CA ILE A 360 0.47 -3.65 12.66
C ILE A 360 1.26 -2.32 12.58
N LEU A 361 2.55 -2.32 12.96
CA LEU A 361 3.39 -1.14 12.76
C LEU A 361 3.54 -0.76 11.27
N ALA A 362 3.59 -1.76 10.38
CA ALA A 362 3.58 -1.52 8.94
C ALA A 362 2.25 -0.92 8.46
N TYR A 363 1.10 -1.35 9.01
CA TYR A 363 -0.19 -0.73 8.74
C TYR A 363 -0.17 0.77 9.07
N PHE A 364 0.28 1.16 10.27
CA PHE A 364 0.34 2.58 10.67
C PHE A 364 1.21 3.42 9.74
N ARG A 365 2.40 2.90 9.38
CA ARG A 365 3.29 3.57 8.42
C ARG A 365 2.63 3.69 7.05
N ASN A 366 1.96 2.64 6.58
CA ASN A 366 1.31 2.64 5.28
C ASN A 366 0.13 3.61 5.23
N VAL A 367 -0.60 3.81 6.34
CA VAL A 367 -1.64 4.84 6.44
C VAL A 367 -1.04 6.22 6.23
N ALA A 368 0.03 6.55 6.96
CA ALA A 368 0.74 7.83 6.83
C ALA A 368 1.40 8.00 5.44
N VAL A 369 1.93 6.93 4.85
CA VAL A 369 2.43 7.02 3.46
C VAL A 369 1.26 7.25 2.52
N TRP A 370 0.16 6.52 2.64
CA TRP A 370 -0.94 6.53 1.68
C TRP A 370 -1.74 7.85 1.70
N LEU A 371 -1.98 8.42 2.88
CA LEU A 371 -2.75 9.66 3.04
C LEU A 371 -1.98 10.90 2.60
N ALA A 372 -0.64 10.86 2.59
CA ALA A 372 0.19 12.00 2.24
C ALA A 372 -0.21 12.60 0.87
N PRO A 373 -0.31 13.95 0.74
CA PRO A 373 -0.70 14.64 -0.48
C PRO A 373 0.13 14.24 -1.70
N LYS A 374 -0.44 14.45 -2.89
CA LYS A 374 0.19 14.07 -4.16
C LYS A 374 1.63 14.58 -4.30
N GLU A 375 1.90 15.81 -3.87
CA GLU A 375 3.22 16.44 -3.89
C GLU A 375 4.22 15.70 -2.99
N ARG A 376 3.76 15.20 -1.83
CA ARG A 376 4.58 14.41 -0.91
C ARG A 376 4.84 13.02 -1.48
N GLN A 377 3.82 12.37 -2.02
CA GLN A 377 3.94 11.08 -2.72
C GLN A 377 4.94 11.16 -3.88
N ASP A 378 4.86 12.22 -4.69
CA ASP A 378 5.78 12.45 -5.80
C ASP A 378 7.22 12.64 -5.30
N ARG A 379 7.42 13.31 -4.17
CA ARG A 379 8.73 13.40 -3.53
C ARG A 379 9.23 12.06 -2.99
N MET A 380 8.37 11.24 -2.36
CA MET A 380 8.73 9.89 -1.91
C MET A 380 9.16 9.01 -3.09
N LYS A 381 8.40 9.06 -4.20
CA LYS A 381 8.69 8.36 -5.45
C LYS A 381 10.04 8.79 -6.04
N LYS A 382 10.30 10.10 -6.13
CA LYS A 382 11.59 10.65 -6.59
C LYS A 382 12.75 10.26 -5.67
N ALA A 383 12.54 10.26 -4.35
CA ALA A 383 13.54 9.77 -3.40
C ALA A 383 13.82 8.27 -3.65
N GLY A 384 12.79 7.45 -3.84
CA GLY A 384 12.93 6.05 -4.20
C GLY A 384 13.77 5.82 -5.46
N GLN A 385 13.54 6.61 -6.51
CA GLN A 385 14.35 6.55 -7.75
C GLN A 385 15.85 6.82 -7.50
N LEU A 386 16.19 7.71 -6.58
CA LEU A 386 17.57 8.04 -6.24
C LEU A 386 18.18 7.02 -5.27
N ILE A 387 17.41 6.50 -4.31
CA ILE A 387 17.88 5.49 -3.36
C ILE A 387 18.28 4.20 -4.08
N ILE A 388 17.62 3.85 -5.20
CA ILE A 388 18.02 2.73 -6.05
C ILE A 388 19.51 2.82 -6.45
N LEU A 389 20.04 4.03 -6.64
CA LEU A 389 21.46 4.24 -7.00
C LEU A 389 22.43 3.92 -5.87
N ALA A 390 22.00 3.99 -4.60
CA ALA A 390 22.83 3.67 -3.44
C ALA A 390 22.97 2.17 -3.19
N ILE A 391 22.19 1.33 -3.88
CA ILE A 391 22.30 -0.11 -3.70
C ILE A 391 23.66 -0.55 -4.27
N PRO A 392 24.52 -1.27 -3.51
CA PRO A 392 25.91 -1.49 -3.86
C PRO A 392 26.14 -2.02 -5.29
N HIS A 393 25.25 -2.88 -5.78
CA HIS A 393 25.30 -3.41 -7.15
C HIS A 393 25.10 -2.33 -8.22
N PHE A 394 24.23 -1.35 -7.95
CA PHE A 394 24.03 -0.19 -8.81
C PHE A 394 25.18 0.81 -8.69
N VAL A 395 25.80 0.97 -7.53
CA VAL A 395 27.01 1.80 -7.37
C VAL A 395 28.15 1.23 -8.21
N GLU A 396 28.40 -0.09 -8.13
CA GLU A 396 29.42 -0.76 -8.93
C GLU A 396 29.14 -0.61 -10.43
N ARG A 397 27.88 -0.78 -10.85
CA ARG A 397 27.47 -0.57 -12.24
C ARG A 397 27.60 0.89 -12.69
N ALA A 398 27.10 1.85 -11.91
CA ALA A 398 27.17 3.27 -12.23
C ALA A 398 28.64 3.74 -12.34
N ALA A 399 29.53 3.23 -11.49
CA ALA A 399 30.94 3.56 -11.50
C ALA A 399 31.73 2.89 -12.64
N THR A 400 31.29 1.72 -13.11
CA THR A 400 32.01 0.94 -14.15
C THR A 400 31.48 1.16 -15.56
N LEU A 401 30.22 1.60 -15.72
CA LEU A 401 29.55 1.63 -17.01
C LEU A 401 29.61 3.02 -17.66
N ARG A 402 30.71 3.30 -18.38
CA ARG A 402 30.77 4.48 -19.27
C ARG A 402 29.92 4.33 -20.53
N ARG A 403 29.56 3.10 -20.94
CA ARG A 403 28.64 2.78 -22.05
C ARG A 403 27.94 1.43 -21.82
N ILE A 404 26.68 1.47 -21.44
CA ILE A 404 25.85 0.26 -21.34
C ILE A 404 25.41 -0.16 -22.74
N ARG A 405 25.59 -1.44 -23.06
CA ARG A 405 25.02 -2.07 -24.26
C ARG A 405 23.49 -2.01 -24.19
N PRO A 406 22.77 -1.52 -25.21
CA PRO A 406 21.31 -1.40 -25.18
C PRO A 406 20.57 -2.67 -24.72
N GLU A 407 21.12 -3.84 -25.02
CA GLU A 407 20.59 -5.15 -24.63
C GLU A 407 20.52 -5.37 -23.11
N LEU A 408 21.32 -4.63 -22.32
CA LEU A 408 21.32 -4.71 -20.86
C LEU A 408 20.25 -3.85 -20.20
N ILE A 409 19.57 -2.95 -20.93
CA ILE A 409 18.57 -2.05 -20.36
C ILE A 409 17.44 -2.83 -19.67
N TYR A 410 16.98 -3.92 -20.25
CA TYR A 410 15.96 -4.77 -19.62
C TYR A 410 16.44 -5.39 -18.30
N VAL A 411 17.68 -5.89 -18.26
CA VAL A 411 18.28 -6.46 -17.04
C VAL A 411 18.41 -5.41 -15.95
N ILE A 412 18.81 -4.19 -16.31
CA ILE A 412 18.85 -3.05 -15.39
C ILE A 412 17.45 -2.75 -14.84
N GLY A 413 16.42 -2.85 -15.67
CA GLY A 413 15.04 -2.71 -15.25
C GLY A 413 14.63 -3.75 -14.20
N ILE A 414 15.01 -5.02 -14.38
CA ILE A 414 14.75 -6.08 -13.40
C ILE A 414 15.42 -5.76 -12.07
N GLU A 415 16.71 -5.42 -12.11
CA GLU A 415 17.49 -5.09 -10.91
C GLU A 415 16.94 -3.86 -10.19
N ALA A 416 16.54 -2.83 -10.95
CA ALA A 416 15.98 -1.61 -10.40
C ALA A 416 14.63 -1.87 -9.72
N ARG A 417 13.81 -2.81 -10.23
CA ARG A 417 12.56 -3.22 -9.60
C ARG A 417 12.80 -3.99 -8.32
N ASP A 418 13.77 -4.91 -8.30
CA ASP A 418 14.18 -5.62 -7.09
C ASP A 418 14.66 -4.63 -6.02
N ALA A 419 15.51 -3.68 -6.43
CA ALA A 419 15.97 -2.57 -5.62
C ALA A 419 14.83 -1.75 -5.02
N LEU A 420 13.84 -1.36 -5.84
CA LEU A 420 12.65 -0.64 -5.39
C LEU A 420 11.86 -1.47 -4.35
N GLY A 421 11.69 -2.78 -4.59
CA GLY A 421 11.02 -3.70 -3.68
C GLY A 421 11.71 -3.90 -2.34
N ARG A 422 13.00 -3.57 -2.21
CA ARG A 422 13.74 -3.59 -0.94
C ARG A 422 13.57 -2.33 -0.10
N ILE A 423 13.17 -1.21 -0.73
CA ILE A 423 13.03 0.07 -0.04
C ILE A 423 11.59 0.37 0.36
N ALA A 424 10.62 -0.16 -0.38
CA ALA A 424 9.20 0.08 -0.14
C ALA A 424 8.40 -1.23 -0.24
N PRO A 425 7.29 -1.37 0.52
CA PRO A 425 6.45 -2.56 0.45
C PRO A 425 5.99 -2.88 -0.98
N GLN A 426 5.68 -4.14 -1.26
CA GLN A 426 5.45 -4.63 -2.63
C GLN A 426 4.41 -3.80 -3.39
N CYS A 427 3.31 -3.41 -2.74
CA CYS A 427 2.24 -2.64 -3.37
C CYS A 427 2.63 -1.17 -3.60
N GLN A 428 3.39 -0.57 -2.69
CA GLN A 428 3.92 0.79 -2.85
C GLN A 428 4.93 0.82 -4.00
N SER A 429 5.86 -0.14 -4.01
CA SER A 429 6.84 -0.33 -5.09
C SER A 429 6.16 -0.55 -6.45
N ALA A 430 5.11 -1.37 -6.49
CA ALA A 430 4.34 -1.61 -7.72
C ALA A 430 3.61 -0.34 -8.19
N ALA A 431 3.00 0.41 -7.27
CA ALA A 431 2.32 1.66 -7.59
C ALA A 431 3.30 2.70 -8.16
N TRP A 432 4.43 2.93 -7.48
CA TRP A 432 5.47 3.81 -7.99
C TRP A 432 6.03 3.36 -9.31
N PHE A 433 6.28 2.06 -9.49
CA PHE A 433 6.74 1.54 -10.76
C PHE A 433 5.77 1.91 -11.90
N ILE A 434 4.48 1.66 -11.72
CA ILE A 434 3.44 2.02 -12.70
C ILE A 434 3.41 3.53 -12.92
N ASP A 435 3.43 4.36 -11.88
CA ASP A 435 3.41 5.82 -11.98
C ASP A 435 4.64 6.39 -12.70
N ILE A 436 5.80 5.74 -12.52
CA ILE A 436 7.06 6.15 -13.16
C ILE A 436 7.03 5.79 -14.65
N VAL A 437 6.55 4.60 -15.02
CA VAL A 437 6.61 4.13 -16.41
C VAL A 437 5.43 4.58 -17.26
N SER A 438 4.23 4.69 -16.67
CA SER A 438 2.99 4.94 -17.41
C SER A 438 3.01 6.20 -18.29
N PRO A 439 3.58 7.36 -17.87
CA PRO A 439 3.65 8.54 -18.73
C PRO A 439 4.47 8.33 -20.02
N HIS A 440 5.27 7.27 -20.07
CA HIS A 440 6.18 6.97 -21.18
C HIS A 440 5.74 5.76 -22.01
N LEU A 441 4.70 5.04 -21.56
CA LEU A 441 4.19 3.88 -22.27
C LEU A 441 3.22 4.29 -23.38
N PRO A 442 3.10 3.50 -24.47
CA PRO A 442 2.03 3.69 -25.42
C PRO A 442 0.65 3.56 -24.75
N ARG A 443 -0.31 4.40 -25.15
CA ARG A 443 -1.66 4.44 -24.55
C ARG A 443 -2.35 3.07 -24.48
N HIS A 444 -2.23 2.25 -25.53
CA HIS A 444 -2.81 0.91 -25.54
C HIS A 444 -2.19 -0.01 -24.47
N ILE A 445 -0.92 0.16 -24.10
CA ILE A 445 -0.29 -0.60 -23.01
C ILE A 445 -0.80 -0.12 -21.65
N ILE A 446 -0.94 1.21 -21.49
CA ILE A 446 -1.50 1.81 -20.26
C ILE A 446 -2.92 1.29 -20.01
N GLU A 447 -3.76 1.26 -21.04
CA GLU A 447 -5.14 0.79 -20.94
C GLU A 447 -5.23 -0.68 -20.47
N LEU A 448 -4.26 -1.52 -20.85
CA LEU A 448 -4.16 -2.92 -20.38
C LEU A 448 -3.68 -3.01 -18.92
N ILE A 449 -2.82 -2.10 -18.47
CA ILE A 449 -2.35 -2.04 -17.08
C ILE A 449 -3.46 -1.53 -16.16
N GLU A 450 -4.14 -0.44 -16.53
CA GLU A 450 -5.12 0.25 -15.68
C GLU A 450 -6.45 -0.50 -15.57
N LYS A 451 -6.86 -1.19 -16.65
CA LYS A 451 -8.13 -1.92 -16.73
C LYS A 451 -7.85 -3.39 -17.04
N PRO A 452 -7.31 -4.16 -16.09
CA PRO A 452 -7.12 -5.58 -16.28
C PRO A 452 -8.48 -6.20 -16.62
N ARG A 453 -8.56 -6.88 -17.77
CA ARG A 453 -9.78 -7.57 -18.22
C ARG A 453 -9.97 -8.83 -17.39
N LEU A 454 -10.62 -8.66 -16.24
CA LEU A 454 -10.81 -9.75 -15.27
C LEU A 454 -11.72 -10.85 -15.82
N ASP A 455 -12.60 -10.49 -16.74
CA ASP A 455 -13.57 -11.31 -17.46
C ASP A 455 -12.97 -12.17 -18.58
N LEU A 456 -11.81 -11.78 -19.12
CA LEU A 456 -11.13 -12.55 -20.16
C LEU A 456 -10.14 -13.56 -19.58
N PRO A 457 -9.96 -14.72 -20.25
CA PRO A 457 -8.85 -15.62 -19.92
C PRO A 457 -7.55 -14.85 -20.03
N PHE A 458 -6.67 -15.10 -19.06
CA PHE A 458 -5.39 -14.41 -18.96
C PHE A 458 -4.51 -14.75 -20.17
N ASP A 459 -4.11 -13.74 -20.94
CA ASP A 459 -3.18 -13.90 -22.06
C ASP A 459 -1.72 -13.78 -21.56
N PRO A 460 -0.94 -14.87 -21.60
CA PRO A 460 0.44 -14.86 -21.17
C PRO A 460 1.34 -13.98 -22.05
N PHE A 461 1.08 -13.91 -23.35
CA PHE A 461 1.90 -13.12 -24.28
C PHE A 461 1.68 -11.63 -24.09
N GLU A 462 0.43 -11.23 -23.87
CA GLU A 462 0.10 -9.84 -23.54
C GLU A 462 0.79 -9.41 -22.24
N ALA A 463 0.69 -10.21 -21.18
CA ALA A 463 1.35 -9.94 -19.91
C ALA A 463 2.87 -9.84 -20.04
N ALA A 464 3.49 -10.73 -20.84
CA ALA A 464 4.93 -10.69 -21.12
C ALA A 464 5.32 -9.44 -21.90
N ALA A 465 4.52 -9.02 -22.88
CA ALA A 465 4.78 -7.80 -23.65
C ALA A 465 4.71 -6.54 -22.77
N ILE A 466 3.69 -6.45 -21.91
CA ILE A 466 3.55 -5.34 -20.95
C ILE A 466 4.77 -5.30 -20.01
N ASP A 467 5.22 -6.45 -19.50
CA ASP A 467 6.41 -6.51 -18.64
C ASP A 467 7.69 -6.11 -19.36
N ILE A 468 7.91 -6.58 -20.58
CA ILE A 468 9.07 -6.17 -21.38
C ILE A 468 9.05 -4.66 -21.58
N TYR A 469 7.92 -4.07 -21.95
CA TYR A 469 7.79 -2.63 -22.10
C TYR A 469 8.09 -1.89 -20.80
N ALA A 470 7.33 -2.16 -19.75
CA ALA A 470 7.44 -1.45 -18.47
C ALA A 470 8.84 -1.63 -17.85
N THR A 471 9.36 -2.86 -17.82
CA THR A 471 10.67 -3.15 -17.24
C THR A 471 11.81 -2.51 -18.03
N THR A 472 11.79 -2.58 -19.37
CA THR A 472 12.86 -1.98 -20.18
C THR A 472 12.81 -0.45 -20.14
N VAL A 473 11.61 0.15 -20.14
CA VAL A 473 11.45 1.60 -19.94
C VAL A 473 12.03 2.03 -18.59
N PHE A 474 11.72 1.32 -17.52
CA PHE A 474 12.27 1.61 -16.20
C PHE A 474 13.79 1.44 -16.13
N GLY A 475 14.32 0.40 -16.77
CA GLY A 475 15.77 0.21 -16.89
C GLY A 475 16.45 1.35 -17.66
N GLY A 476 15.78 1.90 -18.67
CA GLY A 476 16.24 3.06 -19.43
C GLY A 476 16.31 4.32 -18.57
N ILE A 477 15.27 4.55 -17.77
CA ILE A 477 15.20 5.65 -16.77
C ILE A 477 16.37 5.54 -15.78
N VAL A 478 16.51 4.39 -15.13
CA VAL A 478 17.53 4.17 -14.08
C VAL A 478 18.93 4.26 -14.67
N ASN A 479 19.15 3.73 -15.87
CA ASN A 479 20.42 3.89 -16.58
C ASN A 479 20.75 5.37 -16.86
N ALA A 480 19.79 6.15 -17.37
CA ALA A 480 20.02 7.57 -17.65
C ALA A 480 20.36 8.35 -16.38
N ILE A 481 19.67 8.06 -15.27
CA ILE A 481 19.96 8.63 -13.96
C ILE A 481 21.37 8.23 -13.51
N ALA A 482 21.73 6.94 -13.58
CA ALA A 482 23.03 6.43 -13.17
C ALA A 482 24.19 7.03 -13.98
N VAL A 483 24.04 7.14 -15.31
CA VAL A 483 25.01 7.81 -16.18
C VAL A 483 25.20 9.26 -15.75
N ARG A 484 24.10 9.98 -15.53
CA ARG A 484 24.16 11.38 -15.09
C ARG A 484 24.83 11.51 -13.72
N ALA A 485 24.54 10.60 -12.78
CA ALA A 485 25.18 10.56 -11.46
C ALA A 485 26.69 10.36 -11.55
N ASN A 486 27.14 9.50 -12.45
CA ASN A 486 28.56 9.31 -12.69
C ASN A 486 29.23 10.54 -13.33
N GLU A 487 28.52 11.29 -14.19
CA GLU A 487 29.03 12.54 -14.79
C GLU A 487 29.21 13.68 -13.78
N VAL A 488 28.23 13.87 -12.88
CA VAL A 488 28.25 14.98 -11.92
C VAL A 488 28.92 14.62 -10.60
N GLY A 489 29.13 13.33 -10.33
CA GLY A 489 29.59 12.78 -9.06
C GLY A 489 28.46 12.54 -8.06
N LEU A 490 28.55 11.45 -7.29
CA LEU A 490 27.55 11.06 -6.27
C LEU A 490 27.40 12.09 -5.14
N GLU A 491 28.39 12.96 -4.93
CA GLU A 491 28.32 14.06 -3.97
C GLU A 491 27.45 15.23 -4.47
N SER A 492 27.12 15.27 -5.77
CA SER A 492 26.36 16.36 -6.42
C SER A 492 25.00 15.90 -6.94
N LEU A 493 24.36 14.93 -6.27
CA LEU A 493 23.04 14.41 -6.66
C LEU A 493 21.94 15.48 -6.68
N GLU A 494 22.12 16.58 -5.95
CA GLU A 494 21.26 17.76 -6.04
C GLU A 494 21.08 18.27 -7.48
N LYS A 495 22.13 18.21 -8.31
CA LYS A 495 22.07 18.64 -9.73
C LYS A 495 21.25 17.69 -10.59
N ILE A 496 21.06 16.46 -10.15
CA ILE A 496 20.20 15.47 -10.83
C ILE A 496 18.74 15.74 -10.49
N GLN A 497 18.46 16.17 -9.26
CA GLN A 497 17.08 16.37 -8.79
C GLN A 497 16.34 17.42 -9.58
N ASP A 498 16.99 18.55 -9.86
CA ASP A 498 16.41 19.65 -10.63
C ASP A 498 16.09 19.24 -12.09
N ASP A 499 16.77 18.21 -12.59
CA ASP A 499 16.67 17.67 -13.94
C ASP A 499 16.03 16.28 -14.02
N LEU A 500 15.55 15.73 -12.90
CA LEU A 500 15.26 14.29 -12.77
C LEU A 500 14.19 13.84 -13.77
N ASP A 501 13.13 14.62 -13.91
CA ASP A 501 12.03 14.31 -14.83
C ASP A 501 12.49 14.35 -16.30
N ARG A 502 13.41 15.27 -16.64
CA ARG A 502 14.01 15.38 -17.97
C ARG A 502 14.92 14.19 -18.28
N ILE A 503 15.76 13.80 -17.31
CA ILE A 503 16.65 12.64 -17.42
C ILE A 503 15.84 11.35 -17.54
N ALA A 504 14.80 11.21 -16.70
CA ALA A 504 13.89 10.08 -16.74
C ALA A 504 13.19 9.99 -18.10
N ALA A 505 12.65 11.09 -18.63
CA ALA A 505 12.01 11.09 -19.95
C ALA A 505 12.97 10.66 -21.08
N ALA A 506 14.23 11.11 -21.05
CA ALA A 506 15.24 10.70 -22.03
C ALA A 506 15.56 9.20 -21.91
N GLY A 507 15.76 8.71 -20.68
CA GLY A 507 15.99 7.29 -20.40
C GLY A 507 14.80 6.42 -20.80
N ALA A 508 13.58 6.87 -20.51
CA ALA A 508 12.35 6.18 -20.86
C ALA A 508 12.19 6.02 -22.37
N LYS A 509 12.52 7.06 -23.15
CA LYS A 509 12.52 6.99 -24.61
C LYS A 509 13.49 5.92 -25.13
N ALA A 510 14.72 5.90 -24.60
CA ALA A 510 15.72 4.88 -24.97
C ALA A 510 15.26 3.46 -24.58
N GLY A 511 14.65 3.31 -23.40
CA GLY A 511 14.07 2.04 -22.96
C GLY A 511 12.90 1.58 -23.83
N LEU A 512 12.03 2.50 -24.26
CA LEU A 512 10.91 2.18 -25.15
C LEU A 512 11.39 1.72 -26.54
N GLU A 513 12.39 2.39 -27.11
CA GLU A 513 13.02 1.99 -28.37
C GLU A 513 13.63 0.59 -28.26
N GLN A 514 14.30 0.29 -27.14
CA GLN A 514 14.87 -1.03 -26.90
C GLN A 514 13.79 -2.11 -26.71
N ALA A 515 12.72 -1.82 -25.97
CA ALA A 515 11.60 -2.74 -25.78
C ALA A 515 10.97 -3.15 -27.12
N ARG A 516 10.76 -2.19 -28.03
CA ARG A 516 10.26 -2.45 -29.39
C ARG A 516 11.18 -3.41 -30.15
N ARG A 517 12.49 -3.15 -30.14
CA ARG A 517 13.47 -4.05 -30.79
C ARG A 517 13.44 -5.47 -30.23
N MET A 518 13.29 -5.60 -28.90
CA MET A 518 13.20 -6.91 -28.25
C MET A 518 11.94 -7.66 -28.66
N LEU A 519 10.79 -6.98 -28.71
CA LEU A 519 9.52 -7.59 -29.12
C LEU A 519 9.50 -7.94 -30.61
N ASP A 520 10.01 -7.07 -31.48
CA ASP A 520 10.15 -7.35 -32.91
C ASP A 520 11.05 -8.57 -33.16
N ALA A 521 12.15 -8.69 -32.40
CA ALA A 521 13.04 -9.84 -32.48
C ALA A 521 12.35 -11.14 -31.99
N SER A 522 11.57 -11.07 -30.91
CA SER A 522 10.79 -12.20 -30.42
C SER A 522 9.70 -12.62 -31.42
N GLN A 523 8.96 -11.68 -31.99
CA GLN A 523 7.95 -11.95 -33.03
C GLN A 523 8.58 -12.63 -34.25
N LYS A 524 9.71 -12.13 -34.75
CA LYS A 524 10.45 -12.75 -35.86
C LYS A 524 10.89 -14.18 -35.56
N ARG A 525 11.25 -14.48 -34.31
CA ARG A 525 11.61 -15.85 -33.88
C ARG A 525 10.40 -16.77 -33.76
N LEU A 526 9.22 -16.23 -33.44
CA LEU A 526 7.99 -16.99 -33.28
C LEU A 526 7.22 -17.20 -34.58
N ALA A 527 7.40 -16.32 -35.58
CA ALA A 527 6.69 -16.38 -36.87
C ALA A 527 6.70 -17.78 -37.56
N PRO A 528 7.82 -18.53 -37.57
CA PRO A 528 7.83 -19.87 -38.18
C PRO A 528 6.89 -20.87 -37.48
N PHE A 529 6.62 -20.68 -36.18
CA PHE A 529 5.75 -21.57 -35.41
C PHE A 529 4.26 -21.23 -35.59
N THR A 530 3.93 -19.97 -35.87
CA THR A 530 2.56 -19.55 -36.14
C THR A 530 2.13 -19.92 -37.56
N GLU A 531 3.03 -19.83 -38.54
CA GLU A 531 2.75 -20.21 -39.95
C GLU A 531 2.68 -21.73 -40.15
N ALA A 532 3.44 -22.52 -39.38
CA ALA A 532 3.38 -23.98 -39.44
C ALA A 532 2.11 -24.59 -38.80
N GLY A 533 1.33 -23.79 -38.08
CA GLY A 533 0.15 -24.22 -37.33
C GLY A 533 -1.18 -24.04 -38.07
N GLU A 534 -1.22 -23.38 -39.23
CA GLU A 534 -2.43 -23.44 -40.07
C GLU A 534 -2.54 -24.86 -40.65
N PRO A 535 -3.57 -25.65 -40.28
CA PRO A 535 -3.76 -26.95 -40.88
C PRO A 535 -3.96 -26.72 -42.37
N LYS A 536 -2.98 -27.14 -43.20
CA LYS A 536 -3.20 -27.31 -44.63
C LYS A 536 -4.41 -28.23 -44.74
N THR A 537 -5.56 -27.66 -45.05
CA THR A 537 -6.78 -28.38 -45.38
C THR A 537 -6.37 -29.45 -46.38
N GLN A 538 -6.48 -30.70 -45.95
CA GLN A 538 -6.12 -31.86 -46.73
C GLN A 538 -6.81 -31.72 -48.09
N ARG A 539 -6.02 -31.60 -49.15
CA ARG A 539 -6.49 -31.79 -50.52
C ARG A 539 -7.22 -33.14 -50.54
N ALA A 540 -8.46 -33.09 -51.02
CA ALA A 540 -9.36 -34.21 -51.16
C ALA A 540 -8.62 -35.46 -51.67
N CYS A 541 -8.80 -36.59 -50.95
CA CYS A 541 -8.60 -37.89 -51.54
C CYS A 541 -9.64 -38.05 -52.65
N GLU A 542 -9.20 -38.04 -53.90
CA GLU A 542 -9.98 -38.58 -55.01
C GLU A 542 -10.14 -40.11 -54.79
N PRO A 543 -11.32 -40.68 -55.02
CA PRO A 543 -11.52 -42.11 -54.90
C PRO A 543 -10.88 -42.82 -56.10
N GLU A 544 -9.87 -43.66 -55.84
CA GLU A 544 -9.40 -44.64 -56.81
C GLU A 544 -10.53 -45.64 -57.09
N SER A 545 -10.97 -45.66 -58.35
CA SER A 545 -11.82 -46.69 -58.91
C SER A 545 -11.04 -48.00 -59.00
N VAL A 546 -11.56 -49.07 -58.39
CA VAL A 546 -11.12 -50.45 -58.65
C VAL A 546 -12.33 -51.29 -59.04
N ALA A 547 -12.18 -51.96 -60.17
CA ALA A 547 -13.08 -52.95 -60.75
C ALA A 547 -12.96 -54.32 -60.06
#